data_AF-A0A961YMM7-F1
#
_entry.id   AF-A0A961YMM7-F1
#
_cell.length_a   1.000
_cell.length_b   1.000
_cell.length_c   1.000
_cell.angle_alpha   90.00
_cell.angle_beta   90.00
_cell.angle_gamma   90.00
#
_symmetry.space_group_name_H-M   'P 1'
#
loop_
_entity.id
_entity.type
_entity.pdbx_description
1 polymer ?
#
loop_
_entity_poly.entity_id
_entity_poly.type
_entity_poly.pdbx_seq_one_letter_code
_entity_poly.pdbx_strand_id
1 'polypeptide(L)'
;MSRRAQENIVVCLFIGIFVAAIVMAAGYGPRARVVPLPIATIGVILAVLQLILQNLPSAGDLRVDTLEMLTGRKKSEVAGVEVTIGKDPRRWRREVIAVGFVVLLTAMVVVIGPLSSAFLFSAGYLMLKRQFSLPMNILFAGVFTLVIYVLFVLVLDVQMNRSLMGPILGF
;
A
#
# COMPACT_ATOMS: atom_id res chain seq x y z
N MET A 1 -23.03 9.07 13.19
CA MET A 1 -21.96 9.90 12.58
C MET A 1 -22.36 10.22 11.15
N SER A 2 -22.17 11.46 10.70
CA SER A 2 -22.34 11.78 9.27
C SER A 2 -21.25 11.08 8.46
N ARG A 3 -21.57 10.68 7.22
CA ARG A 3 -20.61 10.05 6.31
C ARG A 3 -19.32 10.87 6.15
N ARG A 4 -19.44 12.21 6.11
CA ARG A 4 -18.32 13.15 6.08
C ARG A 4 -17.42 13.06 7.32
N ALA A 5 -18.00 12.89 8.51
CA ALA A 5 -17.22 12.73 9.73
C ALA A 5 -16.42 11.41 9.72
N GLN A 6 -17.01 10.31 9.22
CA GLN A 6 -16.31 9.04 9.08
C GLN A 6 -15.15 9.12 8.05
N GLU A 7 -15.40 9.75 6.91
CA GLU A 7 -14.37 9.96 5.87
C GLU A 7 -13.23 10.85 6.40
N ASN A 8 -13.52 11.95 7.10
CA ASN A 8 -12.51 12.82 7.71
C ASN A 8 -11.68 12.07 8.77
N ILE A 9 -12.31 11.23 9.61
CA ILE A 9 -11.58 10.41 10.61
C ILE A 9 -10.59 9.47 9.92
N VAL A 10 -11.01 8.82 8.83
CA VAL A 10 -10.14 7.91 8.07
C VAL A 10 -8.99 8.70 7.43
N VAL A 11 -9.25 9.85 6.83
CA VAL A 11 -8.19 10.70 6.24
C VAL A 11 -7.20 11.17 7.31
N CYS A 12 -7.68 11.61 8.48
CA CYS A 12 -6.83 11.96 9.61
C CYS A 12 -5.96 10.79 10.09
N LEU A 13 -6.50 9.56 10.12
CA LEU A 13 -5.74 8.36 10.45
C LEU A 13 -4.60 8.12 9.43
N PHE A 14 -4.88 8.24 8.13
CA PHE A 14 -3.86 8.10 7.09
C PHE A 14 -2.78 9.18 7.18
N ILE A 15 -3.16 10.45 7.42
CA ILE A 15 -2.20 11.53 7.67
C ILE A 15 -1.30 11.17 8.86
N GLY A 16 -1.88 10.68 9.96
CA GLY A 16 -1.12 10.23 11.13
C GLY A 16 -0.10 9.15 10.80
N ILE A 17 -0.48 8.15 10.01
CA ILE A 17 0.43 7.07 9.56
C ILE A 17 1.58 7.64 8.72
N PHE A 18 1.29 8.52 7.75
CA PHE A 18 2.34 9.10 6.92
C PHE A 18 3.27 10.04 7.70
N VAL A 19 2.74 10.84 8.64
CA VAL A 19 3.56 11.68 9.52
C VAL A 19 4.45 10.81 10.40
N ALA A 20 3.91 9.73 10.99
CA ALA A 20 4.71 8.77 11.75
C ALA A 20 5.82 8.15 10.88
N ALA A 21 5.54 7.82 9.62
CA ALA A 21 6.54 7.32 8.67
C ALA A 21 7.63 8.36 8.37
N ILE A 22 7.29 9.65 8.23
CA ILE A 22 8.26 10.75 8.05
C ILE A 22 9.15 10.87 9.29
N VAL A 23 8.57 10.85 10.48
CA VAL A 23 9.32 10.94 11.76
C VAL A 23 10.26 9.74 11.90
N MET A 24 9.81 8.52 11.61
CA MET A 24 10.68 7.34 11.63
C MET A 24 11.78 7.41 10.57
N ALA A 25 11.45 7.88 9.37
CA ALA A 25 12.44 8.08 8.30
C ALA A 25 13.49 9.14 8.66
N ALA A 26 13.17 10.12 9.51
CA ALA A 26 14.13 11.11 9.99
C ALA A 26 15.25 10.49 10.85
N GLY A 27 15.11 9.24 11.31
CA GLY A 27 16.18 8.48 11.98
C GLY A 27 17.10 7.70 11.03
N TYR A 28 16.75 7.57 9.74
CA TYR A 28 17.52 6.77 8.78
C TYR A 28 18.76 7.51 8.27
N GLY A 29 19.73 6.81 7.67
CA GLY A 29 20.83 7.47 6.95
C GLY A 29 20.33 8.25 5.71
N PRO A 30 21.07 9.26 5.20
CA PRO A 30 20.63 10.09 4.08
C PRO A 30 20.18 9.30 2.83
N ARG A 31 20.85 8.19 2.52
CA ARG A 31 20.51 7.31 1.38
C ARG A 31 19.22 6.52 1.62
N ALA A 32 19.06 5.97 2.82
CA ALA A 32 17.87 5.22 3.21
C ALA A 32 16.60 6.08 3.32
N ARG A 33 16.72 7.41 3.41
CA ARG A 33 15.59 8.36 3.39
C ARG A 33 15.01 8.61 2.00
N VAL A 34 15.77 8.35 0.94
CA VAL A 34 15.43 8.73 -0.44
C VAL A 34 14.12 8.09 -0.90
N VAL A 35 13.74 6.93 -0.36
CA VAL A 35 12.49 6.24 -0.70
C VAL A 35 11.33 6.56 0.24
N PRO A 36 11.43 6.31 1.57
CA PRO A 36 10.28 6.49 2.45
C PRO A 36 9.86 7.95 2.59
N LEU A 37 10.81 8.90 2.55
CA LEU A 37 10.52 10.30 2.81
C LEU A 37 9.69 10.95 1.68
N PRO A 38 10.04 10.82 0.38
CA PRO A 38 9.20 11.36 -0.68
C PRO A 38 7.82 10.68 -0.77
N ILE A 39 7.77 9.35 -0.60
CA ILE A 39 6.50 8.60 -0.64
C ILE A 39 5.56 9.10 0.47
N ALA A 40 6.05 9.18 1.70
CA ALA A 40 5.24 9.65 2.82
C ALA A 40 4.85 11.13 2.67
N THR A 41 5.75 11.97 2.14
CA THR A 41 5.48 13.39 1.90
C THR A 41 4.37 13.57 0.86
N ILE A 42 4.44 12.88 -0.28
CA ILE A 42 3.40 12.88 -1.31
C ILE A 42 2.08 12.35 -0.72
N GLY A 43 2.15 11.28 0.09
CA GLY A 43 0.99 10.73 0.79
C GLY A 43 0.29 11.76 1.68
N VAL A 44 1.04 12.52 2.49
CA VAL A 44 0.49 13.63 3.30
C VAL A 44 -0.16 14.68 2.41
N ILE A 45 0.53 15.13 1.35
CA ILE A 45 0.02 16.17 0.44
C ILE A 45 -1.33 15.73 -0.15
N LEU A 46 -1.41 14.50 -0.65
CA LEU A 46 -2.64 13.97 -1.25
C LEU A 46 -3.76 13.82 -0.21
N ALA A 47 -3.45 13.36 1.00
CA ALA A 47 -4.44 13.21 2.06
C ALA A 47 -4.97 14.57 2.56
N VAL A 48 -4.11 15.58 2.66
CA VAL A 48 -4.51 16.96 2.98
C VAL A 48 -5.38 17.54 1.86
N LEU A 49 -4.99 17.34 0.59
CA LEU A 49 -5.79 17.77 -0.55
C LEU A 49 -7.17 17.10 -0.52
N GLN A 50 -7.23 15.80 -0.24
CA GLN A 50 -8.48 15.06 -0.08
C GLN A 50 -9.34 15.64 1.05
N LEU A 51 -8.74 15.97 2.20
CA LEU A 51 -9.44 16.60 3.32
C LEU A 51 -10.01 17.97 2.94
N ILE A 52 -9.24 18.78 2.20
CA ILE A 52 -9.71 20.08 1.71
C ILE A 52 -10.87 19.88 0.74
N LEU A 53 -10.71 19.03 -0.28
CA LEU A 53 -11.73 18.77 -1.29
C LEU A 53 -13.03 18.17 -0.71
N GLN A 54 -12.94 17.37 0.35
CA GLN A 54 -14.10 16.81 1.06
C GLN A 54 -14.82 17.82 1.95
N ASN A 55 -14.12 18.84 2.45
CA ASN A 55 -14.68 19.89 3.28
C ASN A 55 -15.05 21.15 2.49
N LEU A 56 -14.65 21.26 1.22
CA LEU A 56 -15.20 22.27 0.33
C LEU A 56 -16.71 22.05 0.23
N PRO A 57 -17.53 23.11 0.37
CA PRO A 57 -18.94 23.03 0.07
C PRO A 57 -19.07 22.47 -1.35
N SER A 58 -19.76 21.34 -1.53
CA SER A 58 -20.24 21.00 -2.86
C SER A 58 -20.90 22.26 -3.40
N ALA A 59 -20.54 22.65 -4.62
CA ALA A 59 -21.18 23.73 -5.38
C ALA A 59 -22.66 23.38 -5.65
N GLY A 60 -23.43 23.34 -4.57
CA GLY A 60 -24.75 22.76 -4.40
C GLY A 60 -25.45 23.31 -3.15
N ASP A 61 -24.77 24.15 -2.36
CA ASP A 61 -25.41 25.07 -1.40
C ASP A 61 -25.40 26.53 -1.87
N LEU A 62 -24.74 26.86 -3.00
CA LEU A 62 -25.09 28.04 -3.80
C LEU A 62 -26.22 27.65 -4.76
N ARG A 63 -27.39 27.35 -4.19
CA ARG A 63 -28.66 27.30 -4.92
C ARG A 63 -29.09 28.73 -5.27
N VAL A 64 -28.46 29.32 -6.28
CA VAL A 64 -29.14 30.26 -7.17
C VAL A 64 -28.76 29.85 -8.58
N ASP A 65 -29.53 28.90 -9.09
CA ASP A 65 -29.53 28.43 -10.46
C ASP A 65 -29.87 29.57 -11.44
N THR A 66 -28.90 30.41 -11.76
CA THR A 66 -29.01 31.36 -12.87
C THR A 66 -28.86 30.67 -14.22
N LEU A 67 -28.20 29.50 -14.26
CA LEU A 67 -28.01 28.72 -15.49
C LEU A 67 -29.17 27.74 -15.78
N GLU A 68 -29.83 27.20 -14.75
CA GLU A 68 -30.99 26.32 -14.91
C GLU A 68 -32.24 27.08 -15.36
N MET A 69 -32.36 28.38 -14.98
CA MET A 69 -33.36 29.29 -15.54
C MET A 69 -33.18 29.56 -17.05
N LEU A 70 -31.98 29.38 -17.61
CA LEU A 70 -31.69 29.72 -19.01
C LEU A 70 -31.63 28.52 -19.96
N THR A 71 -31.41 27.29 -19.49
CA THR A 71 -31.03 26.19 -20.41
C THR A 71 -31.78 24.87 -20.27
N GLY A 72 -32.73 24.72 -19.33
CA GLY A 72 -33.73 23.64 -19.37
C GLY A 72 -33.19 22.22 -19.64
N ARG A 73 -31.99 21.89 -19.16
CA ARG A 73 -31.30 20.64 -19.52
C ARG A 73 -31.20 19.69 -18.34
N LYS A 74 -32.02 18.65 -18.42
CA LYS A 74 -32.10 17.45 -17.57
C LYS A 74 -30.71 16.84 -17.35
N LYS A 75 -30.29 16.71 -16.09
CA LYS A 75 -28.97 16.18 -15.68
C LYS A 75 -28.98 14.65 -15.68
N SER A 76 -28.14 14.05 -16.52
CA SER A 76 -27.82 12.62 -16.48
C SER A 76 -27.03 12.28 -15.22
N GLU A 77 -27.47 11.19 -14.61
CA GLU A 77 -26.90 10.47 -13.48
C GLU A 77 -25.45 10.07 -13.78
N VAL A 78 -24.50 10.66 -13.04
CA VAL A 78 -23.12 10.18 -13.04
C VAL A 78 -23.10 8.99 -12.08
N ALA A 79 -22.98 7.80 -12.67
CA ALA A 79 -22.89 6.51 -11.99
C ALA A 79 -21.85 6.57 -10.86
N GLY A 80 -22.34 6.63 -9.62
CA GLY A 80 -21.57 6.23 -8.47
C GLY A 80 -21.21 4.77 -8.67
N VAL A 81 -19.91 4.47 -8.64
CA VAL A 81 -19.43 3.09 -8.48
C VAL A 81 -19.90 2.63 -7.11
N GLU A 82 -21.10 2.06 -7.07
CA GLU A 82 -21.61 1.28 -5.96
C GLU A 82 -20.70 0.06 -5.86
N VAL A 83 -19.71 0.12 -4.95
CA VAL A 83 -19.06 -1.08 -4.44
C VAL A 83 -20.13 -1.81 -3.66
N THR A 84 -20.92 -2.61 -4.37
CA THR A 84 -21.79 -3.60 -3.76
C THR A 84 -20.88 -4.51 -2.95
N ILE A 85 -20.87 -4.32 -1.63
CA ILE A 85 -20.31 -5.30 -0.69
C ILE A 85 -21.32 -6.45 -0.63
N GLY A 86 -21.44 -7.15 -1.77
CA GLY A 86 -22.08 -8.45 -1.85
C GLY A 86 -21.30 -9.37 -0.93
N LYS A 87 -21.98 -9.87 0.09
CA LYS A 87 -21.48 -10.87 1.05
C LYS A 87 -21.39 -12.22 0.34
N ASP A 88 -20.54 -12.29 -0.67
CA ASP A 88 -20.29 -13.52 -1.41
C ASP A 88 -19.47 -14.46 -0.49
N PRO A 89 -19.95 -15.65 -0.12
CA PRO A 89 -19.22 -16.57 0.75
C PRO A 89 -17.86 -16.98 0.17
N ARG A 90 -17.65 -16.83 -1.14
CA ARG A 90 -16.34 -17.01 -1.78
C ARG A 90 -15.36 -15.86 -1.50
N ARG A 91 -15.85 -14.66 -1.17
CA ARG A 91 -15.05 -13.48 -0.85
C ARG A 91 -14.31 -13.66 0.47
N TRP A 92 -15.00 -14.16 1.50
CA TRP A 92 -14.36 -14.38 2.81
C TRP A 92 -13.24 -15.44 2.74
N ARG A 93 -13.42 -16.48 1.94
CA ARG A 93 -12.38 -17.48 1.69
C ARG A 93 -11.14 -16.88 1.02
N ARG A 94 -11.32 -15.97 0.06
CA ARG A 94 -10.20 -15.24 -0.58
C ARG A 94 -9.53 -14.28 0.39
N GLU A 95 -10.30 -13.59 1.21
CA GLU A 95 -9.79 -12.67 2.24
C GLU A 95 -8.96 -13.43 3.28
N VAL A 96 -9.44 -14.57 3.78
CA VAL A 96 -8.68 -15.44 4.71
C VAL A 96 -7.39 -15.95 4.07
N ILE A 97 -7.43 -16.37 2.81
CA ILE A 97 -6.22 -16.80 2.09
C ILE A 97 -5.23 -15.64 1.94
N ALA A 98 -5.71 -14.44 1.56
CA ALA A 98 -4.86 -13.26 1.42
C ALA A 98 -4.21 -12.86 2.75
N VAL A 99 -4.99 -12.83 3.84
CA VAL A 99 -4.48 -12.59 5.19
C VAL A 99 -3.47 -13.67 5.57
N GLY A 100 -3.72 -14.94 5.26
CA GLY A 100 -2.79 -16.04 5.49
C GLY A 100 -1.45 -15.84 4.78
N PHE A 101 -1.46 -15.40 3.52
CA PHE A 101 -0.23 -15.08 2.78
C PHE A 101 0.54 -13.91 3.41
N VAL A 102 -0.17 -12.86 3.86
CA VAL A 102 0.47 -11.72 4.54
C VAL A 102 1.10 -12.17 5.85
N VAL A 103 0.36 -12.89 6.70
CA VAL A 103 0.85 -13.39 7.99
C VAL A 103 2.07 -14.30 7.78
N LEU A 104 2.00 -15.22 6.82
CA LEU A 104 3.10 -16.12 6.48
C LEU A 104 4.34 -15.34 6.03
N LEU A 105 4.17 -14.39 5.10
CA LEU A 105 5.28 -13.57 4.61
C LEU A 105 5.89 -12.75 5.73
N THR A 106 5.07 -12.10 6.56
CA THR A 106 5.53 -11.34 7.73
C THR A 106 6.31 -12.22 8.69
N ALA A 107 5.82 -13.43 9.00
CA ALA A 107 6.52 -14.37 9.85
C ALA A 107 7.89 -14.75 9.26
N MET A 108 7.97 -15.06 7.96
CA MET A 108 9.25 -15.35 7.30
C MET A 108 10.21 -14.15 7.39
N VAL A 109 9.73 -12.95 7.08
CA VAL A 109 10.56 -11.73 7.10
C VAL A 109 11.17 -11.50 8.48
N VAL A 110 10.42 -11.74 9.54
CA VAL A 110 10.88 -11.61 10.92
C VAL A 110 11.91 -12.70 11.29
N VAL A 111 11.68 -13.95 10.86
CA VAL A 111 12.52 -15.10 11.25
C VAL A 111 13.84 -15.13 10.47
N ILE A 112 13.77 -15.12 9.14
CA ILE A 112 14.92 -15.32 8.24
C ILE A 112 15.37 -14.06 7.51
N GLY A 113 14.65 -12.95 7.66
CA GLY A 113 14.97 -11.66 7.06
C GLY A 113 14.23 -11.38 5.74
N PRO A 114 14.16 -10.09 5.32
CA PRO A 114 13.41 -9.67 4.13
C PRO A 114 13.91 -10.29 2.83
N LEU A 115 15.23 -10.40 2.66
CA LEU A 115 15.83 -10.85 1.39
C LEU A 115 15.54 -12.34 1.13
N SER A 116 15.84 -13.19 2.12
CA SER A 116 15.58 -14.63 2.05
C SER A 116 14.08 -14.92 1.94
N SER A 117 13.25 -14.14 2.64
CA SER A 117 11.79 -14.27 2.55
C SER A 117 11.26 -13.92 1.17
N ALA A 118 11.75 -12.84 0.55
CA ALA A 118 11.36 -12.47 -0.81
C ALA A 118 11.69 -13.57 -1.82
N PHE A 119 12.87 -14.18 -1.71
CA PHE A 119 13.27 -15.31 -2.56
C PHE A 119 12.37 -16.53 -2.34
N LEU A 120 12.25 -17.00 -1.10
CA LEU A 120 11.47 -18.20 -0.77
C LEU A 120 9.99 -18.03 -1.11
N PHE A 121 9.43 -16.86 -0.83
CA PHE A 121 8.04 -16.56 -1.11
C PHE A 121 7.78 -16.48 -2.61
N SER A 122 8.62 -15.78 -3.37
CA SER A 122 8.46 -15.68 -4.83
C SER A 122 8.67 -17.03 -5.53
N ALA A 123 9.70 -17.78 -5.15
CA ALA A 123 9.93 -19.14 -5.66
C ALA A 123 8.76 -20.08 -5.33
N GLY A 124 8.32 -20.11 -4.06
CA GLY A 124 7.21 -20.94 -3.61
C GLY A 124 5.89 -20.58 -4.28
N TYR A 125 5.60 -19.28 -4.45
CA TYR A 125 4.40 -18.81 -5.12
C TYR A 125 4.37 -19.20 -6.60
N LEU A 126 5.49 -19.01 -7.32
CA LEU A 126 5.62 -19.39 -8.74
C LEU A 126 5.52 -20.90 -8.95
N MET A 127 6.11 -21.69 -8.04
CA MET A 127 5.98 -23.16 -8.05
C MET A 127 4.52 -23.59 -7.83
N LEU A 128 3.81 -22.97 -6.89
CA LEU A 128 2.41 -23.31 -6.59
C LEU A 128 1.48 -22.99 -7.76
N LYS A 129 1.75 -21.89 -8.48
CA LYS A 129 1.01 -21.49 -9.68
C LYS A 129 1.32 -22.32 -10.92
N ARG A 130 2.35 -23.19 -10.88
CA ARG A 130 2.83 -24.03 -12.00
C ARG A 130 2.97 -23.25 -13.32
N GLN A 131 3.35 -21.97 -13.23
CA GLN A 131 3.34 -21.09 -14.39
C GLN A 131 4.53 -21.36 -15.32
N PHE A 132 5.66 -21.86 -14.78
CA PHE A 132 6.85 -22.24 -15.54
C PHE A 132 7.49 -23.54 -15.01
N SER A 133 8.49 -24.04 -15.76
CA SER A 133 9.36 -25.13 -15.33
C SER A 133 10.11 -24.79 -14.04
N LEU A 134 10.35 -25.79 -13.19
CA LEU A 134 11.07 -25.64 -11.92
C LEU A 134 12.35 -24.78 -12.00
N PRO A 135 13.26 -24.98 -12.97
CA PRO A 135 14.47 -24.16 -13.06
C PRO A 135 14.16 -22.69 -13.39
N MET A 136 13.14 -22.40 -14.22
CA MET A 136 12.78 -21.01 -14.53
C MET A 136 12.15 -20.29 -13.35
N ASN A 137 11.34 -20.96 -12.53
CA ASN A 137 10.77 -20.34 -11.33
C ASN A 137 11.87 -19.91 -10.35
N ILE A 138 12.89 -20.75 -10.16
CA ILE A 138 14.05 -20.45 -9.31
C ILE A 138 14.86 -19.29 -9.90
N LEU A 139 15.08 -19.29 -11.23
CA LEU A 139 15.80 -18.21 -11.89
C LEU A 139 15.07 -16.88 -11.74
N PHE A 140 13.76 -16.83 -11.99
CA PHE A 140 12.96 -15.63 -11.83
C PHE A 140 12.97 -15.10 -10.39
N ALA A 141 12.78 -16.00 -9.40
CA ALA A 141 12.86 -15.64 -7.99
C ALA A 141 14.26 -15.10 -7.64
N GLY A 142 15.31 -15.72 -8.17
CA GLY A 142 16.71 -15.29 -7.99
C GLY A 142 16.98 -13.91 -8.57
N VAL A 143 16.57 -13.67 -9.83
CA VAL A 143 16.71 -12.35 -10.48
C VAL A 143 15.93 -11.29 -9.73
N PHE A 144 14.69 -11.57 -9.33
CA PHE A 144 13.88 -10.63 -8.56
C PHE A 144 14.53 -10.27 -7.22
N THR A 145 15.05 -11.28 -6.52
CA THR A 145 15.77 -11.09 -5.25
C THR A 145 17.06 -10.32 -5.45
N LEU A 146 17.79 -10.57 -6.55
CA LEU A 146 19.00 -9.84 -6.90
C LEU A 146 18.69 -8.36 -7.15
N VAL A 147 17.60 -8.05 -7.86
CA VAL A 147 17.17 -6.65 -8.08
C VAL A 147 16.85 -5.96 -6.75
N ILE A 148 16.13 -6.63 -5.85
CA ILE A 148 15.85 -6.10 -4.51
C ILE A 148 17.16 -5.88 -3.75
N TYR A 149 18.08 -6.83 -3.78
CA TYR A 149 19.39 -6.73 -3.13
C TYR A 149 20.17 -5.52 -3.64
N VAL A 150 20.29 -5.36 -4.96
CA VAL A 150 21.00 -4.23 -5.57
C VAL A 150 20.34 -2.92 -5.15
N LEU A 151 19.00 -2.82 -5.23
CA LEU A 151 18.30 -1.58 -4.91
C LEU A 151 18.44 -1.22 -3.43
N PHE A 152 18.23 -2.16 -2.52
CA PHE A 152 18.15 -1.85 -1.09
C PHE A 152 19.49 -1.88 -0.38
N VAL A 153 20.35 -2.85 -0.69
CA VAL A 153 21.65 -3.00 -0.04
C VAL A 153 22.69 -2.13 -0.74
N LEU A 154 22.81 -2.20 -2.06
CA LEU A 154 23.87 -1.47 -2.77
C LEU A 154 23.54 -0.01 -3.04
N VAL A 155 22.32 0.30 -3.48
CA VAL A 155 21.93 1.67 -3.84
C VAL A 155 21.48 2.47 -2.63
N LEU A 156 20.62 1.89 -1.78
CA LEU A 156 20.00 2.60 -0.66
C LEU A 156 20.76 2.44 0.67
N ASP A 157 21.75 1.55 0.74
CA ASP A 157 22.53 1.25 1.96
C ASP A 157 21.65 0.92 3.17
N VAL A 158 20.52 0.24 2.91
CA VAL A 158 19.59 -0.21 3.93
C VAL A 158 20.04 -1.57 4.43
N GLN A 159 20.39 -1.63 5.72
CA GLN A 159 20.71 -2.89 6.39
C GLN A 159 19.46 -3.78 6.49
N MET A 160 19.25 -4.64 5.50
CA MET A 160 18.17 -5.65 5.51
C MET A 160 18.47 -6.84 6.46
N ASN A 161 19.60 -6.83 7.19
CA ASN A 161 20.09 -7.96 8.00
C ASN A 161 19.47 -8.10 9.40
N ARG A 162 18.51 -7.26 9.82
CA ARG A 162 17.85 -7.47 11.12
C ARG A 162 16.78 -8.56 11.04
N SER A 163 17.21 -9.82 11.02
CA SER A 163 16.36 -10.98 11.31
C SER A 163 16.59 -11.45 12.75
N LEU A 164 15.59 -12.11 13.35
CA LEU A 164 15.75 -12.69 14.69
C LEU A 164 16.83 -13.78 14.74
N MET A 165 17.16 -14.39 13.61
CA MET A 165 18.24 -15.39 13.49
C MET A 165 19.63 -14.78 13.23
N GLY A 166 19.74 -13.47 12.96
CA GLY A 166 21.04 -12.80 12.74
C GLY A 166 22.10 -13.13 13.81
N PRO A 167 21.78 -13.08 15.12
CA PRO A 167 22.71 -13.43 16.18
C PRO A 167 23.17 -14.90 16.20
N ILE A 168 22.38 -15.82 15.62
CA ILE A 168 22.67 -17.26 15.61
C ILE A 168 23.41 -17.68 14.33
N LEU A 169 23.16 -16.98 13.22
CA LEU A 169 23.75 -17.27 11.91
C LEU A 169 25.01 -16.45 11.61
N GLY A 170 25.35 -15.46 12.43
CA GLY A 170 26.62 -14.72 12.35
C GLY A 170 26.66 -13.63 11.29
N PHE A 171 25.52 -13.01 10.96
CA PHE A 171 25.39 -11.90 10.00
C PHE A 171 24.56 -10.75 10.54
#